data_AF-A0A0Q6LMI1-F1
#
_entry.id   AF-A0A0Q6LMI1-F1
#
_cell.length_a   1.000
_cell.length_b   1.000
_cell.length_c   1.000
_cell.angle_alpha   90.00
_cell.angle_beta   90.00
_cell.angle_gamma   90.00
#
_symmetry.space_group_name_H-M   'P 1'
#
loop_
_entity.id
_entity.type
_entity.pdbx_description
1 polymer ?
#
loop_
_entity_poly.entity_id
_entity_poly.type
_entity_poly.pdbx_seq_one_letter_code
_entity_poly.pdbx_strand_id
1 'polypeptide(L)'
;MSKYLVYASYGWLALSGTLHFLIDVVSHAVRGKHPPGPETTLYYGLNTAFSLGQVAFGALGLYLAWRAMEIVTEPAVLVLTLLAGLGWLAITFLSMSYWEPKVNVGIFCALALAVLVTHIAPG
;
A
#
# COMPACT_ATOMS: atom_id res chain seq x y z
N MET A 1 -21.12 -5.36 -5.37
CA MET A 1 -20.50 -4.53 -4.31
C MET A 1 -19.01 -4.83 -4.16
N SER A 2 -18.61 -6.10 -3.99
CA SER A 2 -17.21 -6.53 -3.85
C SER A 2 -16.24 -5.99 -4.92
N LYS A 3 -16.61 -6.00 -6.22
CA LYS A 3 -15.72 -5.48 -7.30
C LYS A 3 -15.23 -4.04 -7.08
N TYR A 4 -16.09 -3.15 -6.56
CA TYR A 4 -15.71 -1.76 -6.33
C TYR A 4 -14.78 -1.62 -5.13
N LEU A 5 -14.95 -2.47 -4.11
CA LEU A 5 -14.03 -2.54 -2.97
C LEU A 5 -12.64 -3.06 -3.39
N VAL A 6 -12.58 -4.00 -4.33
CA VAL A 6 -11.31 -4.49 -4.92
C VAL A 6 -10.60 -3.37 -5.68
N TYR A 7 -11.30 -2.66 -6.56
CA TYR A 7 -10.69 -1.50 -7.26
C TYR A 7 -10.29 -0.39 -6.27
N ALA A 8 -11.12 -0.14 -5.25
CA ALA A 8 -10.81 0.86 -4.24
C ALA A 8 -9.59 0.47 -3.40
N SER A 9 -9.43 -0.79 -2.99
CA SER A 9 -8.30 -1.22 -2.18
C SER A 9 -6.98 -1.08 -2.95
N TYR A 10 -6.88 -1.66 -4.13
CA TYR A 10 -5.66 -1.60 -4.94
C TYR A 10 -5.40 -0.19 -5.51
N GLY A 11 -6.46 0.52 -5.89
CA GLY A 11 -6.37 1.91 -6.34
C GLY A 11 -5.89 2.85 -5.23
N TRP A 12 -6.42 2.70 -4.02
CA TRP A 12 -5.97 3.45 -2.86
C TRP A 12 -4.49 3.21 -2.56
N LEU A 13 -4.05 1.94 -2.60
CA LEU A 13 -2.66 1.58 -2.35
C LEU A 13 -1.73 2.19 -3.41
N ALA A 14 -2.08 2.09 -4.70
CA ALA A 14 -1.29 2.66 -5.78
C ALA A 14 -1.21 4.19 -5.69
N LEU A 15 -2.34 4.86 -5.41
CA LEU A 15 -2.41 6.32 -5.29
C LEU A 15 -1.61 6.82 -4.08
N SER A 16 -1.86 6.26 -2.90
CA SER A 16 -1.19 6.68 -1.68
C SER A 16 0.32 6.37 -1.70
N GLY A 17 0.72 5.22 -2.24
CA GLY A 17 2.13 4.92 -2.51
C GLY A 17 2.78 5.93 -3.46
N THR A 18 2.09 6.30 -4.54
CA THR A 18 2.59 7.32 -5.49
C THR A 18 2.78 8.67 -4.81
N LEU A 19 1.78 9.12 -4.04
CA LEU A 19 1.85 10.38 -3.31
C LEU A 19 2.96 10.37 -2.27
N HIS A 20 3.11 9.28 -1.52
CA HIS A 20 4.21 9.12 -0.55
C HIS A 20 5.57 9.23 -1.25
N PHE A 21 5.76 8.53 -2.38
CA PHE A 21 7.02 8.61 -3.14
C PHE A 21 7.32 10.04 -3.61
N LEU A 22 6.34 10.73 -4.20
CA LEU A 22 6.53 12.08 -4.71
C LEU A 22 6.84 13.09 -3.60
N ILE A 23 6.18 12.98 -2.45
CA ILE A 23 6.31 13.94 -1.35
C ILE A 23 7.56 13.66 -0.52
N ASP A 24 7.76 12.41 -0.10
CA ASP A 24 8.76 12.07 0.92
C ASP A 24 10.11 11.68 0.31
N VAL A 25 10.13 11.25 -0.95
CA VAL A 25 11.37 10.94 -1.67
C VAL A 25 11.72 12.06 -2.63
N VAL A 26 10.90 12.29 -3.66
CA VAL A 26 11.27 13.21 -4.75
C VAL A 26 11.36 14.66 -4.25
N SER A 27 10.32 15.16 -3.57
CA SER A 27 10.30 16.54 -3.08
C SER A 27 11.38 16.80 -2.02
N HIS A 28 11.63 15.87 -1.09
CA HIS A 28 12.72 15.99 -0.11
C HIS A 28 14.10 15.96 -0.77
N ALA A 29 14.31 15.10 -1.77
CA ALA A 29 15.57 15.01 -2.50
C ALA A 29 15.86 16.30 -3.27
N VAL A 30 14.88 16.81 -4.02
CA VAL A 30 15.00 18.07 -4.78
C VAL A 30 15.26 19.27 -3.87
N ARG A 31 14.67 19.28 -2.66
CA ARG A 31 14.84 20.37 -1.68
C ARG A 31 16.11 20.23 -0.83
N GLY A 32 16.87 19.14 -0.97
CA GLY A 32 18.04 18.87 -0.14
C GLY A 32 17.71 18.84 1.36
N LYS A 33 16.53 18.33 1.75
CA LYS A 33 16.02 18.41 3.14
C LYS A 33 16.90 17.69 4.16
N HIS A 34 17.71 16.74 3.71
CA HIS A 34 18.54 15.89 4.57
C HIS A 34 20.02 15.99 4.15
N PRO A 35 20.95 16.18 5.10
CA PRO A 35 22.38 16.21 4.80
C PRO A 35 22.87 14.82 4.34
N PRO A 36 23.89 14.72 3.48
CA PRO A 36 24.44 13.43 3.07
C PRO A 36 24.96 12.63 4.26
N GLY A 37 24.60 11.34 4.34
CA GLY A 37 25.01 10.44 5.42
C GLY A 37 24.26 9.11 5.39
N PRO A 38 24.71 8.11 6.18
CA PRO A 38 24.06 6.80 6.27
C PRO A 38 22.57 6.87 6.63
N GLU A 39 22.19 7.76 7.53
CA GLU A 39 20.82 7.98 7.99
C GLU A 39 19.93 8.45 6.85
N THR A 40 20.44 9.35 6.02
CA THR A 40 19.74 9.87 4.84
C THR A 40 19.57 8.81 3.77
N THR A 41 20.60 7.98 3.53
CA THR A 41 20.52 6.83 2.63
C THR A 41 19.46 5.84 3.11
N LEU A 42 19.44 5.53 4.41
CA LEU A 42 18.42 4.67 5.01
C LEU A 42 17.02 5.28 4.86
N TYR A 43 16.86 6.57 5.14
CA TYR A 43 15.59 7.27 5.00
C TYR A 43 15.05 7.17 3.56
N TYR A 44 15.84 7.53 2.56
CA TYR A 44 15.39 7.47 1.16
C TYR A 44 15.20 6.04 0.67
N GLY A 45 16.09 5.12 1.04
CA GLY A 45 15.96 3.71 0.67
C GLY A 45 14.69 3.08 1.23
N LEU A 46 14.42 3.29 2.52
CA LEU A 46 13.21 2.82 3.19
C LEU A 46 11.95 3.42 2.55
N ASN A 47 11.88 4.75 2.42
CA ASN A 47 10.69 5.41 1.87
C ASN A 47 10.46 5.06 0.41
N THR A 48 11.52 4.89 -0.39
CA THR A 48 11.43 4.44 -1.78
C THR A 48 10.91 3.02 -1.88
N ALA A 49 11.51 2.07 -1.16
CA ALA A 49 11.08 0.67 -1.18
C ALA A 49 9.65 0.50 -0.65
N PHE A 50 9.31 1.20 0.43
CA PHE A 50 7.97 1.23 1.00
C PHE A 50 6.93 1.70 -0.02
N SER A 51 7.14 2.88 -0.60
CA SER A 51 6.18 3.52 -1.50
C SER A 51 6.09 2.83 -2.87
N LEU A 52 7.23 2.51 -3.50
CA LEU A 52 7.23 1.82 -4.80
C LEU A 52 6.71 0.38 -4.68
N GLY A 53 6.93 -0.29 -3.55
CA GLY A 53 6.31 -1.59 -3.26
C GLY A 53 4.78 -1.50 -3.26
N GLN A 54 4.22 -0.45 -2.65
CA GLN A 54 2.76 -0.20 -2.67
C GLN A 54 2.26 0.12 -4.07
N VAL A 55 2.99 0.95 -4.83
CA VAL A 55 2.64 1.28 -6.23
C VAL A 55 2.62 0.03 -7.08
N ALA A 56 3.68 -0.78 -7.04
CA ALA A 56 3.79 -2.00 -7.83
C ALA A 56 2.69 -3.00 -7.45
N PHE A 57 2.45 -3.23 -6.15
CA PHE A 57 1.43 -4.16 -5.69
C PHE A 57 0.01 -3.68 -6.01
N GLY A 58 -0.27 -2.39 -5.80
CA GLY A 58 -1.55 -1.78 -6.16
C GLY A 58 -1.80 -1.81 -7.67
N ALA A 59 -0.80 -1.47 -8.50
CA ALA A 59 -0.92 -1.53 -9.96
C ALA A 59 -1.14 -2.96 -10.46
N LEU A 60 -0.42 -3.94 -9.91
CA LEU A 60 -0.62 -5.36 -10.22
C LEU A 60 -2.03 -5.81 -9.83
N GLY A 61 -2.50 -5.47 -8.63
CA GLY A 61 -3.85 -5.79 -8.17
C GLY A 61 -4.93 -5.16 -9.03
N LEU A 62 -4.76 -3.90 -9.47
CA LEU A 62 -5.65 -3.25 -10.43
C LEU A 62 -5.66 -3.95 -11.79
N TYR A 63 -4.49 -4.30 -12.30
CA TYR A 63 -4.36 -5.02 -13.57
C TYR A 63 -5.07 -6.38 -13.51
N LEU A 64 -4.85 -7.14 -12.43
CA LEU A 64 -5.52 -8.43 -12.23
C LEU A 64 -7.03 -8.25 -12.00
N ALA A 65 -7.48 -7.25 -11.23
CA ALA A 65 -8.90 -6.97 -11.09
C ALA A 65 -9.58 -6.65 -12.44
N TRP A 66 -8.86 -5.99 -13.34
CA TRP A 66 -9.35 -5.70 -14.69
C TRP A 66 -9.38 -6.94 -15.59
N ARG A 67 -8.39 -7.81 -15.49
CA ARG A 67 -8.19 -8.94 -16.43
C ARG A 67 -8.72 -10.28 -15.95
N ALA A 68 -8.75 -10.51 -14.65
CA ALA A 68 -9.00 -11.78 -13.98
C ALA A 68 -9.46 -11.53 -12.53
N MET A 69 -10.66 -10.94 -12.37
CA MET A 69 -11.24 -10.55 -11.07
C MET A 69 -11.32 -11.75 -10.11
N GLU A 70 -11.64 -12.93 -10.64
CA GLU A 70 -11.74 -14.18 -9.90
C GLU A 70 -10.46 -14.46 -9.10
N ILE A 71 -9.28 -14.23 -9.67
CA ILE A 71 -7.98 -14.48 -9.02
C ILE A 71 -7.82 -13.59 -7.78
N VAL A 72 -8.11 -12.30 -7.90
CA VAL A 72 -7.93 -11.34 -6.79
C VAL A 72 -9.03 -11.45 -5.73
N THR A 73 -10.14 -12.12 -6.05
CA THR A 73 -11.18 -12.44 -5.08
C THR A 73 -11.00 -13.80 -4.41
N GLU A 74 -10.11 -14.68 -4.89
CA GLU A 74 -9.82 -15.95 -4.23
C GLU A 74 -9.45 -15.73 -2.75
N PRO A 75 -10.07 -16.45 -1.79
CA PRO A 75 -9.84 -16.23 -0.36
C PRO A 75 -8.36 -16.27 0.05
N ALA A 76 -7.57 -17.17 -0.55
CA ALA A 76 -6.14 -17.24 -0.31
C ALA A 76 -5.41 -15.95 -0.73
N VAL A 77 -5.77 -15.38 -1.89
CA VAL A 77 -5.18 -14.14 -2.41
C VAL A 77 -5.60 -12.93 -1.56
N LEU A 78 -6.84 -12.92 -1.05
CA LEU A 78 -7.31 -11.88 -0.14
C LEU A 78 -6.60 -11.93 1.22
N VAL A 79 -6.36 -13.13 1.76
CA VAL A 79 -5.55 -13.30 2.98
C VAL A 79 -4.11 -12.82 2.75
N LEU A 80 -3.48 -13.18 1.63
CA LEU A 80 -2.14 -12.70 1.27
C LEU A 80 -2.10 -11.18 1.10
N THR A 81 -3.15 -10.60 0.51
CA THR A 81 -3.31 -9.14 0.36
C THR A 81 -3.37 -8.44 1.72
N LEU A 82 -4.11 -9.00 2.68
CA LEU A 82 -4.16 -8.49 4.05
C LEU A 82 -2.83 -8.64 4.78
N LEU A 83 -2.16 -9.78 4.65
CA LEU A 83 -0.84 -9.99 5.25
C LEU A 83 0.19 -9.00 4.71
N ALA A 84 0.18 -8.72 3.41
CA ALA A 84 1.01 -7.69 2.81
C ALA A 84 0.72 -6.31 3.42
N GLY A 85 -0.57 -5.95 3.55
CA GLY A 85 -1.02 -4.72 4.22
C GLY A 85 -0.52 -4.60 5.66
N LEU A 86 -0.64 -5.67 6.45
CA LEU A 86 -0.14 -5.74 7.82
C LEU A 86 1.40 -5.63 7.87
N GLY A 87 2.10 -6.19 6.89
CA GLY A 87 3.54 -6.02 6.74
C GLY A 87 3.94 -4.56 6.54
N TRP A 88 3.27 -3.85 5.62
CA TRP A 88 3.46 -2.40 5.48
C TRP A 88 3.09 -1.65 6.76
N LEU A 89 2.00 -2.02 7.43
CA LEU A 89 1.56 -1.35 8.65
C LEU A 89 2.62 -1.50 9.75
N ALA A 90 3.20 -2.69 9.91
CA ALA A 90 4.30 -2.93 10.83
C ALA A 90 5.51 -2.04 10.51
N ILE A 91 5.89 -1.91 9.23
CA ILE A 91 6.98 -1.00 8.82
C ILE A 91 6.67 0.44 9.24
N THR A 92 5.44 0.92 9.08
CA THR A 92 5.07 2.29 9.49
C THR A 92 5.20 2.54 10.99
N PHE A 93 4.92 1.54 11.84
CA PHE A 93 5.10 1.67 13.28
C PHE A 93 6.56 1.56 13.72
N LEU A 94 7.34 0.70 13.06
CA LEU A 94 8.73 0.45 13.41
C LEU A 94 9.69 1.53 12.91
N SER A 95 9.38 2.15 11.77
CA SER A 95 10.37 2.96 11.02
C SER A 95 9.93 4.38 10.68
N MET A 96 8.65 4.73 10.87
CA MET A 96 8.12 6.05 10.49
C MET A 96 7.50 6.75 11.70
N SER A 97 7.97 7.96 12.02
CA SER A 97 7.48 8.71 13.20
C SER A 97 6.15 9.43 12.95
N TYR A 98 5.83 9.75 11.71
CA TYR A 98 4.65 10.52 11.30
C TYR A 98 3.45 9.60 11.00
N TRP A 99 2.24 10.17 10.96
CA TRP A 99 0.99 9.41 11.03
C TRP A 99 0.41 9.05 9.66
N GLU A 100 0.70 9.83 8.64
CA GLU A 100 0.10 9.73 7.31
C GLU A 100 0.26 8.32 6.70
N PRO A 101 1.44 7.66 6.75
CA PRO A 101 1.60 6.31 6.23
C PRO A 101 0.79 5.27 7.01
N LYS A 102 0.66 5.46 8.34
CA LYS A 102 -0.13 4.58 9.21
C LYS A 102 -1.61 4.63 8.81
N VAL A 103 -2.14 5.83 8.58
CA VAL A 103 -3.52 6.04 8.14
C VAL A 103 -3.73 5.46 6.74
N ASN A 104 -2.85 5.75 5.80
CA ASN A 104 -2.99 5.29 4.41
C ASN A 104 -2.97 3.77 4.30
N VAL A 105 -2.02 3.10 4.98
CA VAL A 105 -1.96 1.64 5.03
C VAL A 105 -3.14 1.07 5.83
N GLY A 106 -3.56 1.73 6.90
CA GLY A 106 -4.75 1.34 7.68
C GLY A 106 -6.02 1.32 6.82
N ILE A 107 -6.23 2.34 5.98
CA ILE A 107 -7.36 2.40 5.03
C ILE A 107 -7.27 1.24 4.03
N PHE A 108 -6.07 0.96 3.48
CA PHE A 108 -5.88 -0.20 2.60
C PHE A 108 -6.27 -1.51 3.29
N CYS A 109 -5.79 -1.76 4.52
CA CYS A 109 -6.14 -2.94 5.29
C CYS A 109 -7.65 -3.05 5.55
N ALA A 110 -8.31 -1.94 5.90
CA ALA A 110 -9.75 -1.91 6.12
C ALA A 110 -10.53 -2.25 4.84
N LEU A 111 -10.12 -1.69 3.69
CA LEU A 111 -10.73 -2.00 2.39
C LEU A 111 -10.53 -3.47 2.00
N ALA A 112 -9.32 -4.00 2.15
CA ALA A 112 -9.04 -5.41 1.87
C ALA A 112 -9.81 -6.36 2.78
N LEU A 113 -9.98 -5.99 4.07
CA LEU A 113 -10.78 -6.76 5.01
C LEU A 113 -12.26 -6.73 4.63
N ALA A 114 -12.77 -5.57 4.20
CA ALA A 114 -14.14 -5.45 3.71
C ALA A 114 -14.38 -6.34 2.48
N VAL A 115 -13.42 -6.44 1.55
CA VAL A 115 -13.49 -7.40 0.43
C VAL A 115 -13.59 -8.83 0.96
N LEU A 116 -12.71 -9.24 1.87
CA LEU A 116 -12.69 -10.59 2.43
C LEU A 116 -14.00 -10.95 3.12
N VAL A 117 -14.50 -10.09 4.01
CA VAL A 117 -15.74 -10.33 4.75
C VAL A 117 -16.93 -10.40 3.82
N THR A 118 -17.03 -9.51 2.83
CA THR A 118 -18.14 -9.52 1.86
C THR A 118 -18.08 -10.66 0.85
N HIS A 119 -16.91 -11.27 0.67
CA HIS A 119 -16.74 -12.41 -0.22
C HIS A 119 -16.99 -13.76 0.48
N ILE A 120 -16.66 -13.87 1.76
CA ILE A 120 -16.86 -15.09 2.56
C ILE A 120 -18.28 -15.18 3.15
N ALA A 121 -18.91 -14.04 3.44
CA ALA A 121 -20.27 -14.05 4.01
C ALA A 121 -21.26 -14.68 3.02
N PRO A 122 -22.00 -15.74 3.41
CA PRO A 122 -23.07 -16.28 2.59
C PRO A 122 -24.21 -15.24 2.57
N GLY A 123 -24.48 -14.71 1.38
CA GLY A 123 -25.74 -14.02 1.07
C GLY A 123 -26.77 -15.02 0.60
#